data_AF-A0A7R9G439-F1
#
_entry.id   AF-A0A7R9G439-F1
#
_cell.length_a   1.000
_cell.length_b   1.000
_cell.length_c   1.000
_cell.angle_alpha   90.00
_cell.angle_beta   90.00
_cell.angle_gamma   90.00
#
_symmetry.space_group_name_H-M   'P 1'
#
loop_
_entity.id
_entity.type
_entity.pdbx_description
1 polymer ?
#
loop_
_entity_poly.entity_id
_entity_poly.type
_entity_poly.pdbx_seq_one_letter_code
_entity_poly.pdbx_strand_id
1 'polypeptide(L)'
;MKQLHNKVNIVPVIAKADVLTKKEVLRLKKRVMEEIESNGIKLYPLPDCDSDEDEDYKEQVRQLKEAVPFAVCGANTLLEVRGRKVRGRLYPWGVVEVENPDHCDFIKLRTMLILNLEEKQSGEKDRILQEKEAELRRMQEMLAQMQARMQQQQPNQ
;
A
#
# COMPACT_ATOMS: atom_id res chain seq x y z
N MET A 1 8.27 0.72 17.57
CA MET A 1 7.90 1.59 16.43
C MET A 1 8.81 2.83 16.31
N LYS A 2 9.12 3.57 17.39
CA LYS A 2 9.97 4.79 17.34
C LYS A 2 11.36 4.62 16.70
N GLN A 3 11.99 3.45 16.80
CA GLN A 3 13.31 3.21 16.18
C GLN A 3 13.23 2.73 14.71
N LEU A 4 12.04 2.28 14.28
CA LEU A 4 11.83 1.61 12.99
C LEU A 4 11.14 2.51 11.96
N HIS A 5 10.42 3.54 12.40
CA HIS A 5 9.59 4.37 11.51
C HIS A 5 10.37 5.13 10.42
N ASN A 6 11.69 5.33 10.60
CA ASN A 6 12.54 5.96 9.58
C ASN A 6 13.25 4.94 8.65
N LYS A 7 13.13 3.64 8.93
CA LYS A 7 13.81 2.58 8.18
C LYS A 7 12.86 1.71 7.39
N VAL A 8 11.63 1.54 7.87
CA VAL A 8 10.64 0.65 7.28
C VAL A 8 9.25 1.27 7.30
N ASN A 9 8.42 0.84 6.35
CA ASN A 9 7.01 1.19 6.29
C ASN A 9 6.27 0.46 7.41
N ILE A 10 5.60 1.20 8.29
CA ILE A 10 4.84 0.64 9.40
C ILE A 10 3.34 0.72 9.08
N VAL A 11 2.68 -0.43 9.10
CA VAL A 11 1.22 -0.56 8.95
C VAL A 11 0.66 -1.05 10.29
N PRO A 12 -0.15 -0.24 11.00
CA PRO A 12 -0.68 -0.64 12.29
C PRO A 12 -1.89 -1.57 12.12
N VAL A 13 -1.87 -2.69 12.85
CA VAL A 13 -2.89 -3.74 12.78
C VAL A 13 -3.33 -4.11 14.19
N ILE A 14 -4.64 -4.12 14.44
CA ILE A 14 -5.24 -4.65 15.66
C ILE A 14 -5.49 -6.14 15.43
N ALA A 15 -4.71 -6.97 16.11
CA ALA A 15 -4.82 -8.42 16.03
C ALA A 15 -6.02 -8.95 16.83
N LYS A 16 -6.55 -10.10 16.40
CA LYS A 16 -7.67 -10.81 17.06
C LYS A 16 -8.85 -9.89 17.35
N ALA A 17 -9.26 -9.09 16.36
CA ALA A 17 -10.36 -8.13 16.51
C ALA A 17 -11.69 -8.78 16.93
N ASP A 18 -11.85 -10.09 16.74
CA ASP A 18 -13.02 -10.87 17.12
C ASP A 18 -13.22 -11.01 18.64
N VAL A 19 -12.21 -10.67 19.46
CA VAL A 19 -12.36 -10.59 20.93
C VAL A 19 -12.96 -9.28 21.41
N LEU A 20 -13.08 -8.29 20.52
CA LEU A 20 -13.56 -6.95 20.82
C LEU A 20 -14.93 -6.72 20.17
N THR A 21 -15.81 -6.03 20.88
CA THR A 21 -17.06 -5.54 20.29
C THR A 21 -16.78 -4.40 19.30
N LYS A 22 -17.70 -4.13 18.37
CA LYS A 22 -17.57 -3.02 17.41
C LYS A 22 -17.30 -1.68 18.10
N LYS A 23 -17.90 -1.43 19.27
CA LYS A 23 -17.69 -0.21 20.07
C LYS A 23 -16.28 -0.14 20.65
N GLU A 24 -15.75 -1.25 21.15
CA GLU A 24 -14.40 -1.32 21.70
C GLU A 24 -13.34 -1.19 20.61
N VAL A 25 -13.56 -1.82 19.44
CA VAL A 25 -12.68 -1.63 18.28
C VAL A 25 -12.59 -0.16 17.90
N LEU A 26 -13.72 0.55 17.78
CA LEU A 26 -13.71 1.98 17.45
C LEU A 26 -12.95 2.80 18.50
N ARG A 27 -13.16 2.52 19.79
CA ARG A 27 -12.43 3.17 20.88
C ARG A 27 -10.92 2.90 20.81
N LEU A 28 -10.53 1.65 20.54
CA LEU A 28 -9.14 1.25 20.43
C LEU A 28 -8.47 1.86 19.19
N LYS A 29 -9.15 1.89 18.05
CA LYS A 29 -8.67 2.56 16.82
C LYS A 29 -8.33 4.02 17.10
N LYS A 30 -9.27 4.75 17.73
CA LYS A 30 -9.06 6.16 18.08
C LYS A 30 -7.86 6.36 19.01
N ARG A 31 -7.79 5.57 20.08
CA ARG A 31 -6.69 5.65 21.05
C ARG A 31 -5.33 5.34 20.41
N VAL A 32 -5.25 4.30 19.58
CA VAL A 32 -4.01 3.93 18.90
C VAL A 32 -3.56 5.04 17.94
N MET A 33 -4.48 5.68 17.21
CA MET A 33 -4.16 6.81 16.34
C MET A 33 -3.64 8.02 17.12
N GLU A 34 -4.29 8.38 18.22
CA GLU A 34 -3.83 9.47 19.12
C GLU A 34 -2.43 9.17 19.69
N GLU A 35 -2.18 7.94 20.10
CA GLU A 35 -0.87 7.52 20.60
C GLU A 35 0.21 7.55 19.50
N ILE A 36 -0.12 7.18 18.26
CA ILE A 36 0.81 7.24 17.12
C ILE A 36 1.22 8.68 16.82
N GLU A 37 0.23 9.58 16.78
CA GLU A 37 0.43 11.01 16.50
C GLU A 37 1.22 11.68 17.63
N SER A 38 0.82 11.47 18.89
CA SER A 38 1.53 12.00 20.07
C SER A 38 2.99 11.55 20.13
N ASN A 39 3.28 10.35 19.64
CA ASN A 39 4.64 9.81 19.60
C ASN A 39 5.43 10.17 18.33
N GLY A 40 4.84 10.91 17.39
CA GLY A 40 5.47 11.31 16.13
C GLY A 40 5.90 10.13 15.26
N ILE A 41 5.17 9.02 15.31
CA ILE A 41 5.51 7.80 14.56
C ILE A 41 5.03 7.97 13.12
N LYS A 42 5.97 7.96 12.16
CA LYS A 42 5.63 7.96 10.73
C LYS A 42 5.05 6.61 10.33
N LEU A 43 3.77 6.61 9.96
CA LEU A 43 3.11 5.47 9.35
C LEU A 43 3.38 5.44 7.84
N TYR A 44 3.07 4.31 7.22
CA TYR A 44 3.04 4.22 5.78
C TYR A 44 2.04 5.23 5.19
N PRO A 45 2.48 6.19 4.35
CA PRO A 45 1.57 7.05 3.63
C PRO A 45 0.89 6.21 2.54
N LEU A 46 -0.42 6.05 2.64
CA LEU A 46 -1.20 5.53 1.53
C LEU A 46 -1.12 6.58 0.40
N PRO A 47 -0.84 6.17 -0.84
CA PRO A 47 -0.79 7.05 -2.00
C PRO A 47 -2.02 7.93 -2.10
N ASP A 48 -1.82 9.16 -2.56
CA ASP A 48 -2.93 10.02 -2.94
C ASP A 48 -3.33 9.68 -4.37
N CYS A 49 -4.63 9.52 -4.59
CA CYS A 49 -5.18 9.30 -5.92
C CYS A 49 -4.93 10.53 -6.79
N ASP A 50 -4.44 10.33 -8.01
CA ASP A 50 -4.31 11.40 -8.98
C ASP A 50 -5.69 11.95 -9.39
N SER A 51 -5.73 13.20 -9.86
CA SER A 51 -6.98 13.86 -10.26
C SER A 51 -7.74 13.09 -11.35
N ASP A 52 -7.02 12.31 -12.14
CA ASP A 52 -7.51 11.65 -13.35
C ASP A 52 -8.07 10.25 -13.06
N GLU A 53 -7.97 9.76 -11.82
CA GLU A 53 -8.50 8.46 -11.41
C GLU A 53 -10.02 8.48 -11.18
N ASP A 54 -10.63 7.31 -11.39
CA ASP A 54 -12.06 7.07 -11.21
C ASP A 54 -12.56 7.43 -9.80
N GLU A 55 -13.75 8.02 -9.72
CA GLU A 55 -14.37 8.43 -8.45
C GLU A 55 -14.59 7.25 -7.50
N ASP A 56 -14.92 6.08 -8.04
CA ASP A 56 -15.06 4.82 -7.29
C ASP A 56 -13.72 4.37 -6.66
N TYR A 57 -12.60 4.56 -7.35
CA TYR A 57 -11.28 4.21 -6.82
C TYR A 57 -10.86 5.17 -5.70
N LYS A 58 -11.10 6.48 -5.88
CA LYS A 58 -10.87 7.50 -4.85
C LYS A 58 -11.63 7.19 -3.56
N GLU A 59 -12.89 6.77 -3.68
CA GLU A 59 -13.70 6.37 -2.53
C GLU A 59 -13.14 5.12 -1.84
N GLN A 60 -12.71 4.11 -2.59
CA GLN A 60 -12.08 2.92 -2.02
C GLN A 60 -10.78 3.24 -1.26
N VAL A 61 -9.91 4.08 -1.83
CA VAL A 61 -8.67 4.51 -1.17
C VAL A 61 -8.96 5.31 0.09
N ARG A 62 -9.99 6.17 0.07
CA ARG A 62 -10.44 6.89 1.28
C ARG A 62 -10.91 5.94 2.36
N GLN A 63 -11.74 4.95 2.02
CA GLN A 63 -12.20 3.94 2.97
C GLN A 63 -11.05 3.10 3.54
N LEU A 64 -10.01 2.84 2.74
CA LEU A 64 -8.79 2.17 3.20
C LEU A 64 -8.00 3.04 4.18
N LYS A 65 -7.86 4.34 3.91
CA LYS A 65 -7.21 5.32 4.81
C LYS A 65 -7.96 5.41 6.15
N GLU A 66 -9.29 5.48 6.12
CA GLU A 66 -10.13 5.53 7.33
C GLU A 66 -10.15 4.22 8.12
N ALA A 67 -9.90 3.08 7.47
CA ALA A 67 -9.88 1.78 8.13
C ALA A 67 -8.64 1.57 9.00
N VAL A 68 -7.59 2.38 8.85
CA VAL A 68 -6.35 2.31 9.65
C VAL A 68 -6.59 2.82 11.08
N PRO A 69 -6.20 2.06 12.13
CA PRO A 69 -5.50 0.77 12.09
C PRO A 69 -6.45 -0.40 11.79
N PHE A 70 -6.01 -1.34 10.95
CA PHE A 70 -6.85 -2.44 10.47
C PHE A 70 -7.18 -3.43 11.58
N ALA A 71 -8.46 -3.68 11.84
CA ALA A 71 -8.91 -4.64 12.83
C ALA A 71 -9.12 -6.01 12.17
N VAL A 72 -8.16 -6.92 12.32
CA VAL A 72 -8.14 -8.18 11.58
C VAL A 72 -8.32 -9.40 12.48
N CYS A 73 -8.94 -10.42 11.91
CA CYS A 73 -9.01 -11.75 12.48
C CYS A 73 -8.38 -12.73 11.49
N GLY A 74 -7.47 -13.59 11.97
CA GLY A 74 -6.86 -14.64 11.16
C GLY A 74 -7.48 -16.00 11.48
N ALA A 75 -7.64 -16.85 10.47
CA ALA A 75 -8.04 -18.24 10.64
C ALA A 75 -7.42 -19.11 9.54
N ASN A 76 -6.88 -20.26 9.94
CA ASN A 76 -6.40 -21.29 9.02
C ASN A 76 -7.44 -22.40 8.79
N THR A 77 -8.51 -22.42 9.59
CA THR A 77 -9.56 -23.43 9.53
C THR A 77 -10.58 -23.08 8.47
N LEU A 78 -10.94 -24.07 7.63
CA LEU A 78 -12.05 -23.98 6.69
C LEU A 78 -13.33 -24.48 7.36
N LEU A 79 -14.38 -23.67 7.31
CA LEU A 79 -15.69 -23.95 7.85
C LEU A 79 -16.72 -23.92 6.71
N GLU A 80 -17.73 -24.77 6.78
CA GLU A 80 -18.86 -24.74 5.85
C GLU A 80 -20.00 -23.91 6.46
N VAL A 81 -20.26 -22.75 5.88
CA VAL A 81 -21.31 -21.82 6.31
C VAL A 81 -22.23 -21.56 5.13
N ARG A 82 -23.53 -21.85 5.29
CA ARG A 82 -24.55 -21.65 4.24
C ARG A 82 -24.18 -22.29 2.89
N GLY A 83 -23.60 -23.50 2.92
CA GLY A 83 -23.19 -24.25 1.73
C GLY A 83 -21.92 -23.75 1.04
N ARG A 84 -21.21 -22.78 1.64
CA ARG A 84 -19.93 -22.27 1.13
C ARG A 84 -18.80 -22.58 2.12
N LYS A 85 -17.66 -23.04 1.59
CA LYS A 85 -16.44 -23.22 2.38
C LYS A 85 -15.75 -21.87 2.55
N VAL A 86 -15.73 -21.36 3.77
CA VAL A 86 -15.17 -20.06 4.14
C VAL A 86 -14.11 -20.25 5.22
N ARG A 87 -13.08 -19.39 5.23
CA ARG A 87 -12.09 -19.37 6.31
C ARG A 87 -12.67 -18.63 7.50
N GLY A 88 -12.67 -19.26 8.67
CA GLY A 88 -13.31 -18.67 9.84
C GLY A 88 -12.97 -19.34 11.15
N ARG A 89 -13.43 -18.73 12.24
CA ARG A 89 -13.32 -19.24 13.61
C ARG A 89 -14.70 -19.62 14.11
N LEU A 90 -14.82 -20.83 14.63
CA LEU A 90 -16.05 -21.33 15.23
C LEU A 90 -16.03 -21.06 16.73
N TYR A 91 -17.08 -20.42 17.22
CA TYR A 91 -17.36 -20.21 18.63
C TYR A 91 -18.71 -20.84 19.00
N PRO A 92 -18.96 -21.13 20.29
CA PRO A 92 -20.27 -21.62 20.74
C PRO A 92 -21.44 -20.69 20.38
N TRP A 93 -21.17 -19.38 20.23
CA TRP A 93 -22.17 -18.35 19.90
C TRP A 93 -22.24 -18.00 18.41
N GLY A 94 -21.40 -18.59 17.55
CA GLY A 94 -21.45 -18.32 16.11
C GLY A 94 -20.12 -18.51 15.39
N VAL A 95 -20.13 -18.17 14.10
CA VAL A 95 -18.95 -18.28 13.22
C VAL A 95 -18.47 -16.89 12.82
N VAL A 96 -17.17 -16.66 12.99
CA VAL A 96 -16.50 -15.45 12.51
C VAL A 96 -15.82 -15.77 11.19
N GLU A 97 -16.44 -15.32 10.10
CA GLU A 97 -15.86 -15.36 8.75
C GLU A 97 -14.75 -14.32 8.59
N VAL A 98 -13.55 -14.74 8.20
CA VAL A 98 -12.38 -13.85 8.02
C VAL A 98 -12.50 -13.00 6.75
N GLU A 99 -13.13 -13.55 5.72
CA GLU A 99 -13.32 -12.84 4.44
C GLU A 99 -14.63 -12.04 4.41
N ASN A 100 -15.28 -11.83 5.56
CA ASN A 100 -16.48 -11.00 5.64
C ASN A 100 -16.12 -9.59 6.15
N PRO A 101 -16.37 -8.52 5.37
CA PRO A 101 -16.05 -7.15 5.76
C PRO A 101 -16.85 -6.64 6.96
N ASP A 102 -18.00 -7.27 7.28
CA ASP A 102 -18.80 -6.93 8.47
C ASP A 102 -18.21 -7.47 9.77
N HIS A 103 -17.31 -8.47 9.66
CA HIS A 103 -16.66 -9.14 10.79
C HIS A 103 -15.24 -8.63 11.02
N CYS A 104 -14.46 -8.40 9.95
CA CYS A 104 -13.12 -7.86 10.10
C CYS A 104 -12.61 -7.13 8.84
N ASP A 105 -11.59 -6.30 9.04
CA ASP A 105 -10.95 -5.52 7.98
C ASP A 105 -9.89 -6.32 7.20
N PHE A 106 -9.93 -7.66 7.24
CA PHE A 106 -8.92 -8.50 6.59
C PHE A 106 -8.84 -8.26 5.08
N ILE A 107 -9.99 -8.14 4.40
CA ILE A 107 -10.03 -7.82 2.97
C ILE A 107 -9.37 -6.47 2.71
N LYS A 108 -9.69 -5.45 3.53
CA LYS A 108 -9.10 -4.11 3.41
C LYS A 108 -7.59 -4.14 3.55
N LEU A 109 -7.07 -4.85 4.55
CA LEU A 109 -5.63 -5.04 4.74
C LEU A 109 -5.00 -5.77 3.54
N ARG A 110 -5.63 -6.84 3.04
CA ARG A 110 -5.14 -7.59 1.88
C ARG A 110 -5.06 -6.71 0.64
N THR A 111 -6.13 -5.98 0.33
CA THR A 111 -6.20 -5.07 -0.82
C THR A 111 -5.11 -4.00 -0.70
N MET A 112 -4.97 -3.37 0.47
CA MET A 112 -3.93 -2.37 0.73
C MET A 112 -2.52 -2.93 0.47
N LEU A 113 -2.22 -4.13 0.97
CA LEU A 113 -0.91 -4.75 0.77
C LEU A 113 -0.63 -5.11 -0.70
N ILE A 114 -1.64 -5.56 -1.43
CA ILE A 114 -1.50 -5.92 -2.86
C ILE A 114 -1.25 -4.66 -3.69
N LEU A 115 -2.06 -3.61 -3.51
CA LEU A 115 -1.89 -2.32 -4.20
C LEU A 115 -0.48 -1.75 -4.00
N ASN A 116 0.03 -1.78 -2.76
CA ASN A 116 1.37 -1.28 -2.44
C ASN A 116 2.51 -2.07 -3.09
N LEU A 117 2.32 -3.37 -3.33
CA LEU A 117 3.34 -4.21 -3.99
C LEU A 117 3.46 -3.88 -5.47
N GLU A 118 2.36 -3.45 -6.10
CA GLU A 118 2.33 -3.04 -7.50
C GLU A 118 2.96 -1.66 -7.69
N GLU A 119 2.65 -0.70 -6.82
CA GLU A 119 3.26 0.65 -6.86
C GLU A 119 4.76 0.65 -6.61
N LYS A 120 5.25 -0.14 -5.63
CA LYS A 120 6.70 -0.24 -5.39
C LYS A 120 7.44 -0.72 -6.63
N GLN A 121 6.85 -1.66 -7.37
CA GLN A 121 7.42 -2.14 -8.63
C GLN A 121 7.34 -1.08 -9.74
N SER A 122 6.29 -0.24 -9.77
CA SER A 122 6.20 0.87 -10.73
C SER A 122 7.25 1.95 -10.45
N GLY A 123 7.35 2.44 -9.22
CA GLY A 123 8.30 3.51 -8.89
C GLY A 123 9.77 3.13 -9.08
N GLU A 124 10.12 1.85 -8.91
CA GLU A 124 11.46 1.35 -9.22
C GLU A 124 11.71 1.27 -10.73
N LYS A 125 10.72 0.84 -11.53
CA LYS A 125 10.78 0.86 -12.99
C LYS A 125 10.89 2.29 -13.53
N ASP A 126 10.16 3.24 -12.96
CA ASP A 126 10.17 4.65 -13.37
C ASP A 126 11.52 5.30 -13.09
N ARG A 127 12.14 5.00 -11.94
CA ARG A 127 13.53 5.44 -11.66
C ARG A 127 14.53 4.87 -12.67
N ILE A 128 14.43 3.58 -12.98
CA ILE A 128 15.31 2.92 -13.95
C ILE A 128 15.11 3.54 -15.35
N LEU A 129 13.87 3.82 -15.73
CA LEU A 129 13.54 4.44 -17.01
C LEU A 129 14.14 5.85 -17.12
N GLN A 130 14.00 6.67 -16.08
CA GLN A 130 14.58 8.02 -16.05
C GLN A 130 16.11 8.01 -16.13
N GLU A 131 16.79 7.08 -15.45
CA GLU A 131 18.24 6.92 -15.57
C GLU A 131 18.65 6.56 -17.00
N LYS A 132 17.92 5.64 -17.64
CA LYS A 132 18.19 5.22 -19.02
C LYS A 132 17.93 6.33 -20.04
N GLU A 133 16.87 7.11 -19.87
CA GLU A 133 16.60 8.29 -20.71
C GLU A 133 17.70 9.35 -20.56
N ALA A 134 18.16 9.61 -19.34
CA ALA A 134 19.25 10.54 -19.08
C ALA A 134 20.59 10.06 -19.66
N GLU A 135 20.88 8.76 -19.63
CA GLU A 135 22.05 8.16 -20.30
C GLU A 135 21.96 8.31 -21.82
N LEU A 136 20.81 7.96 -22.41
CA LEU A 136 20.58 8.11 -23.86
C LEU A 136 20.80 9.55 -24.31
N ARG A 137 20.27 10.52 -23.55
CA ARG A 137 20.40 11.94 -23.86
C ARG A 137 21.85 12.41 -23.87
N ARG A 138 22.65 12.01 -22.87
CA ARG A 138 24.10 12.31 -22.84
C ARG A 138 24.84 11.69 -24.02
N MET A 139 24.50 10.46 -24.39
CA MET A 139 25.13 9.79 -25.52
C MET A 139 24.77 10.46 -26.85
N GLN A 140 23.52 10.88 -27.03
CA GLN A 140 23.07 11.65 -28.19
C GLN A 140 23.81 13.00 -28.32
N GLU A 141 23.97 13.73 -27.21
CA GLU A 141 24.74 14.97 -27.19
C GLU A 141 26.21 14.77 -27.57
N MET A 142 26.84 13.70 -27.06
CA MET A 142 28.23 13.36 -27.40
C MET A 142 28.39 13.00 -28.89
N LEU A 143 27.46 12.19 -29.43
CA LEU A 143 27.45 11.83 -30.86
C LEU A 143 27.25 13.07 -31.74
N ALA A 144 26.35 13.99 -31.36
CA ALA A 144 26.12 15.24 -32.07
C ALA A 144 27.38 16.14 -32.07
N GLN A 145 28.08 16.24 -30.93
CA GLN A 145 29.36 16.97 -30.87
C GLN A 145 30.44 16.34 -31.73
N MET A 146 30.53 15.00 -31.74
CA MET A 146 31.51 14.27 -32.55
C MET A 146 31.25 14.44 -34.05
N GLN A 147 29.99 14.39 -34.47
CA GLN A 147 29.57 14.67 -35.86
C GLN A 147 29.85 16.12 -36.26
N ALA A 148 29.57 17.09 -35.39
CA ALA A 148 29.88 18.51 -35.64
C ALA A 148 31.38 18.75 -35.82
N ARG A 149 32.24 18.10 -35.00
CA ARG A 149 33.70 18.18 -35.16
C ARG A 149 34.19 17.56 -36.47
N MET A 150 33.61 16.44 -36.88
CA MET A 150 33.93 15.79 -38.16
C MET A 150 33.54 16.65 -39.36
N GLN A 151 32.40 17.34 -39.31
CA GLN A 151 31.97 18.26 -40.39
C GLN A 151 32.85 19.52 -40.46
N GLN A 152 33.39 20.01 -39.33
CA GLN A 152 34.33 21.14 -39.32
C GLN A 152 35.75 20.76 -39.80
N GLN A 153 36.10 19.47 -39.81
CA GLN A 153 37.41 18.99 -40.27
C GLN A 153 37.43 18.54 -41.73
N GLN A 154 36.29 18.51 -42.44
CA GLN A 154 36.31 18.36 -43.89
C GLN A 154 36.73 19.69 -44.53
N PRO A 155 37.94 19.80 -45.11
CA PRO A 155 38.37 21.03 -45.75
C PRO A 155 37.53 21.24 -47.01
N ASN A 156 37.04 22.47 -47.23
CA ASN A 156 36.56 22.92 -48.54
C ASN A 156 37.69 22.65 -49.57
N GLN A 157 37.47 21.66 -50.43
CA GLN A 157 38.09 21.60 -51.75
C GLN A 157 37.25 22.44 -52.72
#